data_AF-A0A5J6Q6P6-F1
#
_entry.id   AF-A0A5J6Q6P6-F1
#
_cell.length_a   1.000
_cell.length_b   1.000
_cell.length_c   1.000
_cell.angle_alpha   90.00
_cell.angle_beta   90.00
_cell.angle_gamma   90.00
#
_symmetry.space_group_name_H-M   'P 1'
#
loop_
_entity.id
_entity.type
_entity.pdbx_description
1 polymer ?
#
loop_
_entity_poly.entity_id
_entity_poly.type
_entity_poly.pdbx_seq_one_letter_code
_entity_poly.pdbx_strand_id
1 'polypeptide(L)'
;MRHLRIISLVLLALALSACQSFTASSAITQPALRLQGNLTHNGENWLLQPCTVQENYTLELPTALDDEFKSLLAESPNGLFADLSGQLDNEQKHFSVSQRYRVQIEGYNCNDPDFERLLLRASGNEPFWSILQTPRGLIFNQIDQPTIALPYIEEQLPDGRFHISTQANNQNLQLWITPQRCTDSMSGSIYHLNTQLQWNQQTLQGCAAFGALRD
;
A
#
# COMPACT_ATOMS: atom_id res chain seq x y z
N MET A 1 44.03 -37.13 43.90
CA MET A 1 42.56 -36.98 43.71
C MET A 1 42.06 -35.52 43.70
N ARG A 2 42.69 -34.56 44.40
CA ARG A 2 42.27 -33.15 44.43
C ARG A 2 42.62 -32.35 43.16
N HIS A 3 43.74 -32.67 42.49
CA HIS A 3 44.17 -32.01 41.24
C HIS A 3 43.36 -32.43 40.00
N LEU A 4 42.83 -33.66 39.98
CA LEU A 4 42.00 -34.17 38.87
C LEU A 4 40.62 -33.46 38.80
N ARG A 5 40.10 -33.03 39.96
CA ARG A 5 38.82 -32.28 40.06
C ARG A 5 38.95 -30.84 39.56
N ILE A 6 40.12 -30.21 39.74
CA ILE A 6 40.35 -28.81 39.34
C ILE A 6 40.52 -28.72 37.81
N ILE A 7 41.20 -29.69 37.19
CA ILE A 7 41.37 -29.74 35.72
C ILE A 7 40.02 -29.95 35.02
N SER A 8 39.14 -30.77 35.61
CA SER A 8 37.79 -31.01 35.07
C SER A 8 36.88 -29.79 35.14
N LEU A 9 37.06 -28.87 36.11
CA LEU A 9 36.26 -27.64 36.19
C LEU A 9 36.72 -26.56 35.19
N VAL A 10 38.01 -26.50 34.86
CA VAL A 10 38.54 -25.50 33.91
C VAL A 10 38.17 -25.86 32.46
N LEU A 11 38.17 -27.15 32.10
CA LEU A 11 37.73 -27.62 30.78
C LEU A 11 36.23 -27.42 30.53
N LEU A 12 35.40 -27.47 31.57
CA LEU A 12 33.96 -27.22 31.46
C LEU A 12 33.65 -25.72 31.24
N ALA A 13 34.41 -24.82 31.86
CA ALA A 13 34.25 -23.38 31.69
C ALA A 13 34.67 -22.88 30.29
N LEU A 14 35.68 -23.50 29.68
CA LEU A 14 36.11 -23.18 28.32
C LEU A 14 35.10 -23.62 27.25
N ALA A 15 34.33 -24.68 27.49
CA ALA A 15 33.28 -25.14 26.56
C ALA A 15 32.02 -24.24 26.56
N LEU A 16 31.75 -23.51 27.64
CA LEU A 16 30.59 -22.60 27.75
C LEU A 16 30.83 -21.21 27.15
N SER A 17 32.06 -20.91 26.70
CA SER A 17 32.44 -19.57 26.20
C SER A 17 32.26 -19.39 24.69
N ALA A 18 31.98 -20.46 23.93
CA ALA A 18 31.99 -20.44 22.47
C ALA A 18 30.66 -20.03 21.81
N CYS A 19 29.58 -19.79 22.58
CA CYS A 19 28.25 -19.50 22.00
C CYS A 19 27.91 -18.00 21.85
N GLN A 20 28.81 -17.06 22.15
CA GLN A 20 28.49 -15.61 22.10
C GLN A 20 29.04 -14.87 20.88
N SER A 21 29.19 -15.53 19.74
CA SER A 21 29.70 -14.89 18.51
C SER A 21 28.79 -15.14 17.31
N PHE A 22 27.52 -14.81 17.47
CA PHE A 22 26.60 -14.54 16.36
C PHE A 22 26.00 -13.16 16.60
N THR A 23 26.81 -12.12 16.40
CA THR A 23 26.29 -10.77 16.16
C THR A 23 25.64 -10.79 14.78
N ALA A 24 24.36 -11.14 14.72
CA ALA A 24 23.54 -10.81 13.59
C ALA A 24 23.59 -9.29 13.44
N SER A 25 24.30 -8.81 12.41
CA SER A 25 24.28 -7.41 12.06
C SER A 25 22.87 -7.11 11.57
N SER A 26 22.01 -6.66 12.49
CA SER A 26 20.72 -6.10 12.13
C SER A 26 21.02 -4.84 11.35
N ALA A 27 21.11 -4.95 10.02
CA ALA A 27 21.00 -3.79 9.16
C ALA A 27 19.68 -3.11 9.56
N ILE A 28 19.77 -1.91 10.13
CA ILE A 28 18.60 -1.11 10.46
C ILE A 28 18.05 -0.67 9.11
N THR A 29 17.18 -1.48 8.50
CA THR A 29 16.41 -1.09 7.33
C THR A 29 15.51 0.05 7.79
N GLN A 30 15.76 1.26 7.28
CA GLN A 30 14.88 2.38 7.55
C GLN A 30 13.45 2.02 7.11
N PRO A 31 12.43 2.39 7.89
CA PRO A 31 11.05 2.16 7.49
C PRO A 31 10.81 2.84 6.13
N ALA A 32 10.12 2.16 5.22
CA ALA A 32 9.81 2.71 3.92
C ALA A 32 9.00 4.01 4.07
N LEU A 33 9.45 5.07 3.42
CA LEU A 33 8.74 6.34 3.37
C LEU A 33 7.66 6.26 2.29
N ARG A 34 6.44 6.69 2.61
CA ARG A 34 5.35 6.84 1.65
C ARG A 34 5.21 8.29 1.21
N LEU A 35 5.16 8.50 -0.10
CA LEU A 35 5.05 9.80 -0.75
C LEU A 35 3.93 9.79 -1.79
N GLN A 36 3.08 10.81 -1.73
CA GLN A 36 2.14 11.15 -2.80
C GLN A 36 2.70 12.32 -3.60
N GLY A 37 2.52 12.33 -4.92
CA GLY A 37 3.06 13.40 -5.75
C GLY A 37 2.70 13.33 -7.23
N ASN A 38 3.15 14.35 -7.96
CA ASN A 38 3.10 14.38 -9.41
C ASN A 38 4.33 13.67 -9.97
N LEU A 39 4.10 12.79 -10.93
CA LEU A 39 5.08 11.96 -11.60
C LEU A 39 5.22 12.42 -13.05
N THR A 40 6.41 12.81 -13.45
CA THR A 40 6.72 13.24 -14.82
C THR A 40 7.90 12.44 -15.37
N HIS A 41 7.99 12.32 -16.69
CA HIS A 41 9.11 11.66 -17.36
C HIS A 41 9.79 12.65 -18.29
N ASN A 42 11.08 12.89 -18.08
CA ASN A 42 11.84 13.89 -18.86
C ASN A 42 12.51 13.32 -20.13
N GLY A 43 12.28 12.05 -20.44
CA GLY A 43 12.86 11.32 -21.58
C GLY A 43 13.86 10.26 -21.17
N GLU A 44 14.51 10.43 -20.01
CA GLU A 44 15.49 9.48 -19.47
C GLU A 44 15.06 8.93 -18.10
N ASN A 45 14.56 9.82 -17.23
CA ASN A 45 14.25 9.50 -15.85
C ASN A 45 12.83 9.92 -15.47
N TRP A 46 12.26 9.16 -14.53
CA TRP A 46 11.06 9.54 -13.81
C TRP A 46 11.39 10.51 -12.67
N LEU A 47 10.59 11.57 -12.56
CA LEU A 47 10.70 12.59 -11.51
C LEU A 47 9.40 12.62 -10.71
N LEU A 48 9.51 12.45 -9.40
CA LEU A 48 8.42 12.61 -8.45
C LEU A 48 8.56 13.97 -7.75
N GLN A 49 7.54 14.81 -7.88
CA GLN A 49 7.34 16.00 -7.06
C GLN A 49 6.31 15.68 -5.97
N PRO A 50 6.70 15.49 -4.69
CA PRO A 50 5.74 15.19 -3.64
C PRO A 50 4.73 16.33 -3.44
N CYS A 51 3.52 16.00 -2.99
CA CYS A 51 2.43 16.96 -2.81
C CYS A 51 2.75 18.09 -1.82
N THR A 52 3.62 17.82 -0.84
CA THR A 52 3.89 18.71 0.31
C THR A 52 5.13 19.58 0.12
N VAL A 53 6.00 19.26 -0.86
CA VAL A 53 7.25 19.98 -1.09
C VAL A 53 7.44 20.29 -2.58
N GLN A 54 8.24 21.31 -2.89
CA GLN A 54 8.49 21.70 -4.28
C GLN A 54 9.68 20.94 -4.90
N GLU A 55 10.46 20.24 -4.09
CA GLU A 55 11.63 19.50 -4.56
C GLU A 55 11.22 18.27 -5.38
N ASN A 56 12.03 17.94 -6.37
CA ASN A 56 11.87 16.75 -7.19
C ASN A 56 12.85 15.67 -6.77
N TYR A 57 12.41 14.41 -6.85
CA TYR A 57 13.22 13.23 -6.64
C TYR A 57 13.24 12.37 -7.90
N THR A 58 14.41 11.88 -8.28
CA THR A 58 14.54 10.89 -9.35
C THR A 58 14.07 9.54 -8.83
N LEU A 59 13.19 8.86 -9.57
CA LEU A 59 12.73 7.53 -9.18
C LEU A 59 13.67 6.45 -9.69
N GLU A 60 13.97 5.51 -8.80
CA GLU A 60 14.54 4.22 -9.19
C GLU A 60 13.41 3.18 -9.12
N LEU A 61 13.02 2.66 -10.28
CA LEU A 61 11.88 1.77 -10.45
C LEU A 61 12.33 0.37 -10.86
N PRO A 62 11.68 -0.70 -10.37
CA PRO A 62 11.67 -1.99 -11.04
C PRO A 62 11.11 -1.85 -12.46
N THR A 63 11.66 -2.59 -13.43
CA THR A 63 11.25 -2.54 -14.85
C THR A 63 9.75 -2.68 -15.06
N ALA A 64 9.09 -3.55 -14.29
CA ALA A 64 7.64 -3.75 -14.39
C ALA A 64 6.83 -2.47 -14.07
N LEU A 65 7.28 -1.64 -13.12
CA LEU A 65 6.60 -0.38 -12.80
C LEU A 65 6.88 0.70 -13.85
N ASP A 66 8.08 0.71 -14.43
CA ASP A 66 8.42 1.64 -15.52
C ASP A 66 7.50 1.46 -16.73
N ASP A 67 7.30 0.21 -17.18
CA ASP A 67 6.39 -0.11 -18.30
C ASP A 67 4.93 0.29 -17.98
N GLU A 68 4.48 0.05 -16.74
CA GLU A 68 3.14 0.46 -16.28
C GLU A 68 2.96 1.98 -16.35
N PHE A 69 3.93 2.74 -15.84
CA PHE A 69 3.82 4.20 -15.81
C PHE A 69 3.90 4.80 -17.20
N LYS A 70 4.74 4.25 -18.09
CA LYS A 70 4.83 4.68 -19.50
C LYS A 70 3.52 4.47 -20.25
N SER A 71 2.82 3.36 -19.97
CA SER A 71 1.52 3.08 -20.61
C SER A 71 0.47 4.13 -20.26
N LEU A 72 0.42 4.57 -19.00
CA LEU A 72 -0.48 5.63 -18.54
C LEU A 72 -0.07 7.02 -19.03
N LEU A 73 1.24 7.32 -19.05
CA LEU A 73 1.74 8.63 -19.45
C LEU A 73 1.41 8.97 -20.90
N ALA A 74 1.30 7.97 -21.77
CA ALA A 74 0.86 8.17 -23.16
C ALA A 74 -0.51 8.86 -23.27
N GLU A 75 -1.35 8.71 -22.25
CA GLU A 75 -2.69 9.31 -22.15
C GLU A 75 -2.72 10.55 -21.23
N SER A 76 -1.60 10.91 -20.59
CA SER A 76 -1.52 12.04 -19.65
C SER A 76 -0.32 12.96 -19.92
N PRO A 77 -0.46 13.97 -20.80
CA PRO A 77 0.66 14.85 -21.18
C PRO A 77 1.20 15.72 -20.03
N ASN A 78 0.42 15.91 -18.96
CA ASN A 78 0.78 16.74 -17.82
C ASN A 78 1.43 15.94 -16.67
N GLY A 79 1.66 14.64 -16.85
CA GLY A 79 2.17 13.73 -15.82
C GLY A 79 1.07 12.92 -15.14
N LEU A 80 1.47 12.07 -14.20
CA LEU A 80 0.60 11.16 -13.48
C LEU A 80 0.58 11.54 -12.01
N PHE A 81 -0.53 11.31 -11.32
CA PHE A 81 -0.48 11.26 -9.87
C PHE A 81 0.01 9.89 -9.40
N ALA A 82 0.87 9.84 -8.40
CA ALA A 82 1.36 8.62 -7.81
C ALA A 82 1.33 8.66 -6.28
N ASP A 83 1.02 7.51 -5.67
CA ASP A 83 1.14 7.22 -4.24
C ASP A 83 2.05 6.00 -4.11
N LEU A 84 3.26 6.21 -3.61
CA LEU A 84 4.37 5.25 -3.66
C LEU A 84 5.02 5.14 -2.27
N SER A 85 5.53 3.97 -1.92
CA SER A 85 6.46 3.81 -0.80
C SER A 85 7.80 3.29 -1.27
N GLY A 86 8.86 3.66 -0.56
CA GLY A 86 10.23 3.33 -0.93
C GLY A 86 11.25 3.85 0.06
N GLN A 87 12.51 3.83 -0.36
CA GLN A 87 13.63 4.40 0.39
C GLN A 87 14.03 5.73 -0.22
N LEU A 88 14.19 6.75 0.60
CA LEU A 88 14.57 8.09 0.17
C LEU A 88 16.05 8.37 0.48
N ASP A 89 16.85 8.61 -0.54
CA ASP A 89 18.19 9.18 -0.42
C ASP A 89 18.09 10.71 -0.62
N ASN A 90 18.13 11.45 0.47
CA ASN A 90 18.06 12.91 0.45
C ASN A 90 19.34 13.57 -0.09
N GLU A 91 20.49 12.91 -0.02
CA GLU A 91 21.76 13.45 -0.50
C GLU A 91 21.82 13.39 -2.03
N GLN A 92 21.41 12.25 -2.60
CA GLN A 92 21.37 12.03 -4.04
C GLN A 92 20.07 12.47 -4.70
N LYS A 93 19.05 12.82 -3.90
CA LYS A 93 17.69 13.13 -4.37
C LYS A 93 17.06 11.98 -5.15
N HIS A 94 17.33 10.75 -4.72
CA HIS A 94 16.75 9.54 -5.31
C HIS A 94 15.67 8.95 -4.40
N PHE A 95 14.65 8.36 -5.01
CA PHE A 95 13.62 7.60 -4.32
C PHE A 95 13.48 6.21 -4.95
N SER A 96 13.99 5.20 -4.26
CA SER A 96 13.95 3.81 -4.72
C SER A 96 12.62 3.19 -4.32
N VAL A 97 11.74 2.98 -5.30
CA VAL A 97 10.35 2.57 -5.08
C VAL A 97 10.28 1.08 -4.76
N SER A 98 9.66 0.75 -3.63
CA SER A 98 9.40 -0.63 -3.22
C SER A 98 7.96 -1.06 -3.47
N GLN A 99 7.00 -0.12 -3.41
CA GLN A 99 5.60 -0.41 -3.62
C GLN A 99 4.85 0.79 -4.21
N ARG A 100 3.94 0.49 -5.12
CA ARG A 100 3.00 1.44 -5.72
C ARG A 100 1.65 1.22 -5.06
N TYR A 101 1.05 2.21 -4.42
CA TYR A 101 -0.32 2.13 -3.89
C TYR A 101 -1.35 2.41 -4.98
N ARG A 102 -1.20 3.56 -5.66
CA ARG A 102 -2.03 3.94 -6.81
C ARG A 102 -1.27 4.86 -7.76
N VAL A 103 -1.57 4.77 -9.05
CA VAL A 103 -1.14 5.73 -10.08
C VAL A 103 -2.33 6.06 -10.97
N GLN A 104 -2.54 7.35 -11.24
CA GLN A 104 -3.77 7.85 -11.86
C GLN A 104 -3.47 8.97 -12.86
N ILE A 105 -4.27 9.03 -13.93
CA ILE A 105 -4.24 10.12 -14.92
C ILE A 105 -5.03 11.32 -14.39
N GLU A 106 -6.18 11.05 -13.76
CA GLU A 106 -7.13 12.06 -13.29
C GLU A 106 -7.66 11.74 -11.88
N GLY A 107 -8.29 12.74 -11.25
CA GLY A 107 -8.87 12.64 -9.92
C GLY A 107 -8.46 13.81 -9.01
N TYR A 108 -8.78 13.69 -7.72
CA TYR A 108 -8.43 14.72 -6.74
C TYR A 108 -6.93 14.79 -6.43
N ASN A 109 -6.18 13.70 -6.64
CA ASN A 109 -4.72 13.64 -6.51
C ASN A 109 -4.26 14.18 -5.14
N CYS A 110 -3.32 15.13 -5.12
CA CYS A 110 -2.84 15.80 -3.90
C CYS A 110 -3.92 16.56 -3.12
N ASN A 111 -5.08 16.82 -3.73
CA ASN A 111 -6.19 17.57 -3.15
C ASN A 111 -7.34 16.67 -2.69
N ASP A 112 -7.11 15.36 -2.54
CA ASP A 112 -8.11 14.42 -2.04
C ASP A 112 -8.46 14.73 -0.57
N PRO A 113 -9.66 15.29 -0.28
CA PRO A 113 -10.01 15.75 1.06
C PRO A 113 -10.20 14.59 2.05
N ASP A 114 -10.33 13.36 1.54
CA ASP A 114 -10.59 12.19 2.35
C ASP A 114 -9.33 11.40 2.68
N PHE A 115 -8.24 11.57 1.96
CA PHE A 115 -7.08 10.68 2.07
C PHE A 115 -6.56 10.49 3.51
N GLU A 116 -6.42 11.59 4.25
CA GLU A 116 -5.92 11.63 5.63
C GLU A 116 -6.79 10.86 6.65
N ARG A 117 -8.08 10.64 6.33
CA ARG A 117 -9.04 9.96 7.24
C ARG A 117 -9.33 8.53 6.85
N LEU A 118 -8.70 8.01 5.79
CA LEU A 118 -9.01 6.70 5.22
C LEU A 118 -8.02 5.63 5.65
N LEU A 119 -8.59 4.45 5.93
CA LEU A 119 -7.85 3.17 5.96
C LEU A 119 -7.80 2.56 4.56
N LEU A 120 -8.90 2.64 3.81
CA LEU A 120 -9.05 2.05 2.48
C LEU A 120 -10.05 2.87 1.65
N ARG A 121 -9.78 2.98 0.36
CA ARG A 121 -10.74 3.39 -0.68
C ARG A 121 -10.87 2.24 -1.67
N ALA A 122 -12.10 1.80 -1.94
CA ALA A 122 -12.42 0.81 -2.95
C ALA A 122 -13.53 1.31 -3.87
N SER A 123 -13.49 0.96 -5.15
CA SER A 123 -14.53 1.30 -6.11
C SER A 123 -14.56 0.34 -7.31
N GLY A 124 -15.73 0.25 -7.94
CA GLY A 124 -15.93 -0.45 -9.21
C GLY A 124 -16.95 0.27 -10.09
N ASN A 125 -17.03 -0.11 -11.36
CA ASN A 125 -17.68 0.70 -12.40
C ASN A 125 -19.00 0.12 -12.95
N GLU A 126 -19.24 -1.20 -12.85
CA GLU A 126 -20.38 -1.86 -13.50
C GLU A 126 -21.19 -2.75 -12.54
N PRO A 127 -22.27 -2.22 -11.92
CA PRO A 127 -22.61 -0.79 -11.82
C PRO A 127 -21.60 -0.05 -10.92
N PHE A 128 -21.65 1.29 -10.93
CA PHE A 128 -20.78 2.06 -10.07
C PHE A 128 -21.08 1.82 -8.58
N TRP A 129 -20.01 1.60 -7.82
CA TRP A 129 -20.02 1.55 -6.37
C TRP A 129 -18.71 2.08 -5.80
N SER A 130 -18.74 2.61 -4.57
CA SER A 130 -17.54 2.93 -3.81
C SER A 130 -17.71 2.71 -2.32
N ILE A 131 -16.62 2.30 -1.67
CA ILE A 131 -16.52 2.13 -0.23
C ILE A 131 -15.33 2.94 0.26
N LEU A 132 -15.59 3.83 1.21
CA LEU A 132 -14.56 4.48 2.01
C LEU A 132 -14.54 3.86 3.39
N GLN A 133 -13.43 3.23 3.77
CA GLN A 133 -13.22 2.71 5.11
C GLN A 133 -12.51 3.75 5.97
N THR A 134 -13.13 4.09 7.10
CA THR A 134 -12.54 4.95 8.13
C THR A 134 -12.51 4.21 9.47
N PRO A 135 -11.75 4.68 10.46
CA PRO A 135 -11.79 4.09 11.81
C PRO A 135 -13.17 4.13 12.48
N ARG A 136 -14.11 4.94 11.97
CA ARG A 136 -15.46 5.11 12.53
C ARG A 136 -16.53 4.28 11.83
N GLY A 137 -16.21 3.68 10.68
CA GLY A 137 -17.18 2.96 9.87
C GLY A 137 -16.88 3.04 8.37
N LEU A 138 -17.73 2.38 7.60
CA LEU A 138 -17.76 2.42 6.14
C LEU A 138 -18.73 3.49 5.67
N ILE A 139 -18.36 4.17 4.59
CA ILE A 139 -19.25 5.00 3.79
C ILE A 139 -19.42 4.29 2.46
N PHE A 140 -20.62 3.81 2.18
CA PHE A 140 -20.96 3.06 0.96
C PHE A 140 -21.80 3.93 0.03
N ASN A 141 -21.34 4.08 -1.22
CA ASN A 141 -22.05 4.81 -2.27
C ASN A 141 -22.32 3.92 -3.46
N GLN A 142 -23.45 4.16 -4.11
CA GLN A 142 -23.90 3.42 -5.28
C GLN A 142 -24.60 4.36 -6.24
N ILE A 143 -24.66 3.97 -7.49
CA ILE A 143 -25.44 4.71 -8.48
C ILE A 143 -26.92 4.75 -8.07
N ASP A 144 -27.53 5.94 -8.18
CA ASP A 144 -28.95 6.20 -7.91
C ASP A 144 -29.47 5.79 -6.53
N GLN A 145 -28.58 5.61 -5.54
CA GLN A 145 -28.95 5.30 -4.15
C GLN A 145 -28.35 6.31 -3.17
N PRO A 146 -29.02 6.56 -2.02
CA PRO A 146 -28.43 7.36 -0.94
C PRO A 146 -27.14 6.73 -0.41
N THR A 147 -26.17 7.57 -0.04
CA THR A 147 -24.99 7.15 0.72
C THR A 147 -25.38 6.53 2.06
N ILE A 148 -24.78 5.41 2.42
CA ILE A 148 -25.06 4.69 3.68
C ILE A 148 -23.79 4.60 4.53
N ALA A 149 -23.90 4.98 5.80
CA ALA A 149 -22.85 4.74 6.80
C ALA A 149 -23.12 3.42 7.54
N LEU A 150 -22.10 2.55 7.62
CA LEU A 150 -22.22 1.21 8.18
C LEU A 150 -21.08 0.94 9.20
N PRO A 151 -21.36 0.35 10.37
CA PRO A 151 -20.31 -0.28 11.17
C PRO A 151 -19.74 -1.48 10.40
N TYR A 152 -18.52 -1.91 10.70
CA TYR A 152 -17.92 -3.07 10.06
C TYR A 152 -17.10 -3.93 11.02
N ILE A 153 -16.85 -5.16 10.59
CA ILE A 153 -15.84 -6.05 11.14
C ILE A 153 -14.79 -6.27 10.05
N GLU A 154 -13.51 -6.23 10.42
CA GLU A 154 -12.41 -6.59 9.53
C GLU A 154 -11.73 -7.85 10.04
N GLU A 155 -11.50 -8.78 9.13
CA GLU A 155 -10.79 -10.03 9.37
C GLU A 155 -9.57 -10.09 8.47
N GLN A 156 -8.40 -10.30 9.07
CA GLN A 156 -7.15 -10.53 8.36
C GLN A 156 -7.07 -11.99 7.94
N LEU A 157 -6.66 -12.24 6.70
CA LEU A 157 -6.54 -13.56 6.10
C LEU A 157 -5.07 -13.82 5.73
N PRO A 158 -4.67 -15.07 5.46
CA PRO A 158 -3.34 -15.37 4.96
C PRO A 158 -3.01 -14.59 3.67
N ASP A 159 -1.71 -14.39 3.45
CA ASP A 159 -1.14 -13.77 2.25
C ASP A 159 -1.50 -12.28 2.06
N GLY A 160 -1.76 -11.57 3.18
CA GLY A 160 -2.09 -10.14 3.17
C GLY A 160 -3.49 -9.82 2.65
N ARG A 161 -4.31 -10.84 2.43
CA ARG A 161 -5.74 -10.67 2.14
C ARG A 161 -6.48 -10.23 3.39
N PHE A 162 -7.58 -9.53 3.20
CA PHE A 162 -8.47 -9.19 4.30
C PHE A 162 -9.91 -9.08 3.81
N HIS A 163 -10.83 -9.22 4.75
CA HIS A 163 -12.25 -9.26 4.51
C HIS A 163 -12.93 -8.24 5.42
N ILE A 164 -13.80 -7.42 4.85
CA ILE A 164 -14.59 -6.43 5.57
C ILE A 164 -16.06 -6.82 5.43
N SER A 165 -16.77 -6.93 6.54
CA SER A 165 -18.19 -7.30 6.52
C SER A 165 -19.06 -6.41 7.40
N THR A 166 -20.33 -6.32 7.03
CA THR A 166 -21.37 -5.67 7.83
C THR A 166 -22.73 -6.33 7.62
N GLN A 167 -23.48 -6.45 8.72
CA GLN A 167 -24.86 -6.94 8.75
C GLN A 167 -25.78 -5.94 9.48
N ALA A 168 -25.43 -4.65 9.46
CA ALA A 168 -26.15 -3.59 10.13
C ALA A 168 -27.07 -2.83 9.18
N ASN A 169 -28.07 -2.12 9.71
CA ASN A 169 -28.96 -1.23 8.96
C ASN A 169 -29.62 -1.93 7.74
N ASN A 170 -29.99 -3.20 7.90
CA ASN A 170 -30.57 -4.04 6.86
C ASN A 170 -29.67 -4.22 5.62
N GLN A 171 -28.37 -3.92 5.74
CA GLN A 171 -27.37 -4.19 4.72
C GLN A 171 -26.63 -5.48 5.06
N ASN A 172 -26.38 -6.30 4.05
CA ASN A 172 -25.45 -7.42 4.12
C ASN A 172 -24.40 -7.20 3.04
N LEU A 173 -23.22 -6.75 3.47
CA LEU A 173 -22.12 -6.40 2.59
C LEU A 173 -20.88 -7.16 3.03
N GLN A 174 -20.22 -7.78 2.06
CA GLN A 174 -18.92 -8.43 2.23
C GLN A 174 -17.97 -7.92 1.16
N LEU A 175 -16.85 -7.36 1.57
CA LEU A 175 -15.79 -6.90 0.68
C LEU A 175 -14.57 -7.78 0.92
N TRP A 176 -14.17 -8.51 -0.12
CA TRP A 176 -12.94 -9.29 -0.14
C TRP A 176 -11.85 -8.48 -0.81
N ILE A 177 -10.68 -8.35 -0.18
CA ILE A 177 -9.56 -7.56 -0.67
C ILE A 177 -8.33 -8.44 -0.79
N THR A 178 -7.66 -8.37 -1.95
CA THR A 178 -6.46 -9.14 -2.26
C THR A 178 -5.32 -8.21 -2.69
N PRO A 179 -4.08 -8.40 -2.19
CA PRO A 179 -2.91 -7.63 -2.60
C PRO A 179 -2.47 -8.06 -4.00
N GLN A 180 -3.21 -7.61 -4.99
CA GLN A 180 -3.00 -7.88 -6.41
C GLN A 180 -3.25 -6.61 -7.20
N ARG A 181 -2.37 -6.35 -8.18
CA ARG A 181 -2.53 -5.27 -9.15
C ARG A 181 -3.93 -5.29 -9.77
N CYS A 182 -4.58 -4.12 -9.76
CA CYS A 182 -5.90 -3.90 -10.35
C CYS A 182 -5.86 -2.65 -11.22
N THR A 183 -6.46 -2.70 -12.40
CA THR A 183 -6.60 -1.57 -13.31
C THR A 183 -8.07 -1.20 -13.39
N ASP A 184 -8.39 0.04 -13.08
CA ASP A 184 -9.73 0.58 -13.25
C ASP A 184 -10.03 0.74 -14.75
N SER A 185 -11.06 0.04 -15.23
CA SER A 185 -11.38 -0.04 -16.66
C SER A 185 -11.88 1.27 -17.27
N MET A 186 -12.36 2.21 -16.45
CA MET A 186 -12.92 3.48 -16.92
C MET A 186 -11.86 4.57 -17.02
N SER A 187 -10.93 4.61 -16.07
CA SER A 187 -9.91 5.67 -15.96
C SER A 187 -8.49 5.21 -16.31
N GLY A 188 -8.26 3.92 -16.48
CA GLY A 188 -6.94 3.32 -16.61
C GLY A 188 -6.12 3.30 -15.31
N SER A 189 -6.58 3.95 -14.24
CA SER A 189 -5.87 4.07 -12.95
C SER A 189 -5.44 2.69 -12.43
N ILE A 190 -4.19 2.59 -11.96
CA ILE A 190 -3.62 1.34 -11.46
C ILE A 190 -3.54 1.39 -9.94
N TYR A 191 -4.04 0.34 -9.30
CA TYR A 191 -4.13 0.16 -7.86
C TYR A 191 -3.43 -1.13 -7.42
N HIS A 192 -3.02 -1.22 -6.16
CA HIS A 192 -2.32 -2.40 -5.61
C HIS A 192 -3.23 -3.47 -5.04
N LEU A 193 -4.51 -3.16 -4.89
CA LEU A 193 -5.49 -4.09 -4.35
C LEU A 193 -6.58 -4.34 -5.38
N ASN A 194 -6.95 -5.61 -5.52
CA ASN A 194 -8.17 -6.04 -6.19
C ASN A 194 -9.25 -6.31 -5.14
N THR A 195 -10.50 -6.06 -5.50
CA THR A 195 -11.64 -6.23 -4.60
C THR A 195 -12.79 -6.95 -5.25
N GLN A 196 -13.47 -7.75 -4.44
CA GLN A 196 -14.74 -8.37 -4.77
C GLN A 196 -15.77 -8.01 -3.71
N LEU A 197 -16.78 -7.22 -4.11
CA LEU A 197 -17.90 -6.82 -3.28
C LEU A 197 -19.07 -7.79 -3.50
N GLN A 198 -19.55 -8.41 -2.43
CA GLN A 198 -20.83 -9.11 -2.42
C GLN A 198 -21.87 -8.25 -1.70
N TRP A 199 -22.92 -7.87 -2.43
CA TRP A 199 -24.03 -7.05 -1.92
C TRP A 199 -25.29 -7.34 -2.73
N ASN A 200 -26.44 -7.47 -2.08
CA ASN A 200 -27.73 -7.78 -2.73
C ASN A 200 -27.70 -8.97 -3.71
N GLN A 201 -27.03 -10.06 -3.32
CA GLN A 201 -26.85 -11.26 -4.15
C GLN A 201 -26.03 -11.04 -5.43
N GLN A 202 -25.46 -9.85 -5.62
CA GLN A 202 -24.55 -9.53 -6.71
C GLN A 202 -23.12 -9.62 -6.23
N THR A 203 -22.24 -10.02 -7.14
CA THR A 203 -20.79 -9.97 -6.96
C THR A 203 -20.23 -8.95 -7.93
N LEU A 204 -19.65 -7.88 -7.40
CA LEU A 204 -19.10 -6.77 -8.15
C LEU A 204 -17.59 -6.74 -7.97
N GLN A 205 -16.87 -6.45 -9.05
CA GLN A 205 -15.41 -6.31 -9.03
C GLN A 205 -15.02 -4.84 -8.92
N GLY A 206 -13.82 -4.59 -8.41
CA GLY A 206 -13.28 -3.24 -8.29
C GLY A 206 -11.83 -3.20 -7.84
N CYS A 207 -11.27 -2.00 -7.81
CA CYS A 207 -9.91 -1.75 -7.36
C CYS A 207 -9.92 -1.03 -6.02
N ALA A 208 -8.83 -1.16 -5.25
CA ALA A 208 -8.68 -0.43 -4.01
C ALA A 208 -7.24 0.01 -3.73
N ALA A 209 -7.12 1.04 -2.89
CA ALA A 209 -5.86 1.43 -2.28
C ALA A 209 -6.06 1.83 -0.82
N PHE A 210 -5.06 1.56 0.01
CA PHE A 210 -4.99 2.07 1.36
C PHE A 210 -4.94 3.61 1.39
N GLY A 211 -5.59 4.19 2.40
CA GLY A 211 -5.51 5.61 2.71
C GLY A 211 -4.31 5.95 3.58
N ALA A 212 -4.24 7.16 4.14
CA ALA A 212 -3.11 7.61 4.95
C ALA A 212 -2.96 6.84 6.27
N LEU A 213 -4.05 6.23 6.76
CA LEU A 213 -4.06 5.56 8.06
C LEU A 213 -3.60 4.09 7.98
N ARG A 214 -3.15 3.61 6.82
CA ARG A 214 -2.69 2.23 6.61
C ARG A 214 -1.66 2.16 5.48
N ASP A 215 -0.66 1.30 5.66
CA ASP A 215 0.37 0.97 4.69
C ASP A 215 0.25 -0.46 4.16
#